data_AF-A0AA88UUW4-F1
#
_entry.id   AF-A0AA88UUW4-F1
#
_cell.length_a   1.000
_cell.length_b   1.000
_cell.length_c   1.000
_cell.angle_alpha   90.00
_cell.angle_beta   90.00
_cell.angle_gamma   90.00
#
_symmetry.space_group_name_H-M   'P 1'
#
loop_
_entity.id
_entity.type
_entity.pdbx_description
1 polymer ?
#
loop_
_entity_poly.entity_id
_entity_poly.type
_entity_poly.pdbx_seq_one_letter_code
_entity_poly.pdbx_strand_id
1 'polypeptide(L)'
;MVKMEVQEVLNEQFVQLEKLEELDSPNFVEEVLTIYFDESAKLITDVEQELNKTPKDFLLMERILHQFKGSSASVGANKVTAAINHLRGCLKERNLELSNAAFQQMKREQDNLKNKLEAYFELSVTSFFQHLPFGNKGDGVEIPYRVKPMRHHNGGPSNHDPVQGLLHDLLRLNIKGTGGLVQ
;
A
#
# COMPACT_ATOMS: atom_id res chain seq x y z
N MET A 1 -10.98 -21.44 5.32
CA MET A 1 -12.04 -20.52 4.86
C MET A 1 -11.49 -19.10 4.62
N VAL A 2 -10.64 -18.56 5.51
CA VAL A 2 -10.06 -17.19 5.39
C VAL A 2 -9.19 -16.96 4.14
N LYS A 3 -8.46 -17.98 3.66
CA LYS A 3 -7.67 -17.88 2.41
C LYS A 3 -8.52 -17.60 1.16
N MET A 4 -9.83 -17.90 1.17
CA MET A 4 -10.74 -17.59 0.05
C MET A 4 -11.30 -16.16 0.11
N GLU A 5 -11.48 -15.58 1.29
CA GLU A 5 -11.97 -14.20 1.42
C GLU A 5 -10.92 -13.16 1.04
N VAL A 6 -9.64 -13.48 1.22
CA VAL A 6 -8.51 -12.69 0.76
C VAL A 6 -8.46 -12.67 -0.78
N GLN A 7 -8.80 -13.79 -1.45
CA GLN A 7 -8.80 -13.89 -2.92
C GLN A 7 -9.85 -13.02 -3.63
N GLU A 8 -10.89 -12.54 -2.92
CA GLU A 8 -11.80 -11.57 -3.52
C GLU A 8 -11.25 -10.14 -3.52
N VAL A 9 -10.38 -9.82 -2.56
CA VAL A 9 -9.84 -8.47 -2.36
C VAL A 9 -8.46 -8.32 -3.00
N LEU A 10 -7.72 -9.42 -3.08
CA LEU A 10 -6.41 -9.53 -3.71
C LEU A 10 -6.48 -10.33 -5.00
N ASN A 11 -5.63 -10.01 -5.98
CA ASN A 11 -5.51 -10.76 -7.23
C ASN A 11 -4.19 -11.53 -7.32
N GLU A 12 -3.90 -12.10 -8.49
CA GLU A 12 -2.69 -12.91 -8.76
C GLU A 12 -1.36 -12.19 -8.48
N GLN A 13 -1.33 -10.85 -8.45
CA GLN A 13 -0.10 -10.12 -8.12
C GLN A 13 0.30 -10.32 -6.66
N PHE A 14 -0.66 -10.47 -5.75
CA PHE A 14 -0.35 -10.79 -4.36
C PHE A 14 0.30 -12.18 -4.23
N VAL A 15 -0.19 -13.15 -5.00
CA VAL A 15 0.39 -14.51 -5.05
C VAL A 15 1.82 -14.48 -5.60
N GLN A 16 2.14 -13.56 -6.51
CA GLN A 16 3.51 -13.36 -6.98
C GLN A 16 4.39 -12.78 -5.88
N LEU A 17 3.90 -11.82 -5.10
CA LEU A 17 4.62 -11.30 -3.93
C LEU A 17 4.91 -12.38 -2.88
N GLU A 18 3.94 -13.24 -2.56
CA GLU A 18 4.15 -14.36 -1.62
C GLU A 18 5.23 -15.34 -2.09
N LYS A 19 5.37 -15.55 -3.41
CA LYS A 19 6.39 -16.44 -3.97
C LYS A 19 7.81 -15.86 -3.93
N LEU A 20 7.93 -14.54 -3.77
CA LEU A 20 9.22 -13.87 -3.64
C LEU A 20 9.77 -13.92 -2.21
N GLU A 21 8.96 -14.36 -1.24
CA GLU A 21 9.44 -14.57 0.12
C GLU A 21 10.32 -15.82 0.18
N GLU A 22 11.62 -15.62 0.38
CA GLU A 22 12.63 -16.68 0.48
C GLU A 22 13.07 -16.88 1.94
N LEU A 23 13.69 -18.03 2.24
CA LEU A 23 14.11 -18.39 3.61
C LEU A 23 15.14 -17.42 4.22
N ASP A 24 15.86 -16.67 3.40
CA ASP A 24 16.84 -15.65 3.78
C ASP A 24 16.28 -14.21 3.78
N SER A 25 15.01 -14.03 3.36
CA SER A 25 14.26 -12.78 3.37
C SER A 25 12.88 -12.94 4.02
N PRO A 26 12.81 -13.46 5.27
CA PRO A 26 11.54 -13.61 5.97
C PRO A 26 10.87 -12.24 6.18
N ASN A 27 9.53 -12.20 6.07
CA ASN A 27 8.70 -11.00 6.20
C ASN A 27 8.72 -10.03 5.00
N PHE A 28 9.29 -10.42 3.85
CA PHE A 28 9.28 -9.59 2.64
C PHE A 28 7.87 -9.03 2.31
N VAL A 29 6.85 -9.88 2.39
CA VAL A 29 5.47 -9.48 2.09
C VAL A 29 4.95 -8.45 3.11
N GLU A 30 5.28 -8.60 4.39
CA GLU A 30 4.89 -7.68 5.45
C GLU A 30 5.55 -6.30 5.26
N GLU A 31 6.83 -6.26 4.88
CA GLU A 31 7.55 -5.02 4.59
C GLU A 31 6.95 -4.28 3.39
N VAL A 32 6.66 -5.01 2.30
CA VAL A 32 6.02 -4.47 1.10
C VAL A 32 4.65 -3.86 1.44
N LEU A 33 3.84 -4.58 2.22
CA LEU A 33 2.52 -4.12 2.62
C LEU A 33 2.58 -2.93 3.59
N THR A 34 3.53 -2.92 4.51
CA THR A 34 3.74 -1.79 5.43
C THR A 34 4.02 -0.51 4.63
N ILE A 35 4.92 -0.59 3.65
CA ILE A 35 5.26 0.53 2.78
C ILE A 35 4.06 0.97 1.92
N TYR A 36 3.31 0.01 1.38
CA TYR A 36 2.07 0.29 0.66
C TYR A 36 1.06 1.03 1.53
N PHE A 37 0.81 0.57 2.77
CA PHE A 37 -0.15 1.22 3.66
C PHE A 37 0.29 2.63 4.05
N ASP A 38 1.57 2.84 4.33
CA ASP A 38 2.12 4.17 4.62
C ASP A 38 2.01 5.13 3.43
N GLU A 39 2.27 4.66 2.20
CA GLU A 39 2.10 5.46 0.99
C GLU A 39 0.61 5.77 0.76
N SER A 40 -0.26 4.77 0.89
CA SER A 40 -1.70 4.90 0.69
C SER A 40 -2.34 5.93 1.63
N ALA A 41 -1.92 5.97 2.91
CA ALA A 41 -2.44 6.91 3.89
C ALA A 41 -2.16 8.36 3.49
N LYS A 42 -0.97 8.63 2.92
CA LYS A 42 -0.60 9.95 2.39
C LYS A 42 -1.45 10.30 1.17
N LEU A 43 -1.55 9.39 0.20
CA LEU A 43 -2.33 9.62 -1.03
C LEU A 43 -3.83 9.85 -0.73
N ILE A 44 -4.41 9.09 0.20
CA ILE A 44 -5.80 9.28 0.65
C ILE A 44 -5.98 10.66 1.27
N THR A 45 -5.06 11.08 2.13
CA THR A 45 -5.08 12.41 2.75
C THR A 45 -4.99 13.51 1.70
N ASP A 46 -4.11 13.37 0.71
CA ASP A 46 -3.95 14.36 -0.36
C ASP A 46 -5.22 14.49 -1.21
N VAL A 47 -5.87 13.37 -1.57
CA VAL A 47 -7.16 13.41 -2.28
C VAL A 47 -8.26 14.08 -1.44
N GLU A 48 -8.33 13.77 -0.14
CA GLU A 48 -9.29 14.38 0.79
C GLU A 48 -9.09 15.90 0.88
N GLN A 49 -7.84 16.35 0.94
CA GLN A 49 -7.51 17.77 0.95
C GLN A 49 -7.93 18.44 -0.36
N GLU A 50 -7.62 17.86 -1.52
CA GLU A 50 -8.02 18.42 -2.82
C GLU A 50 -9.54 18.48 -3.00
N LEU A 51 -10.28 17.47 -2.54
CA LEU A 51 -11.75 17.47 -2.57
C LEU A 51 -12.35 18.61 -1.72
N ASN A 52 -11.68 19.01 -0.65
CA ASN A 52 -12.13 20.08 0.24
C ASN A 52 -11.70 21.49 -0.21
N LYS A 53 -10.77 21.62 -1.18
CA LYS A 53 -10.32 22.91 -1.70
C LYS A 53 -11.37 23.58 -2.60
N THR A 54 -11.28 24.92 -2.66
CA THR A 54 -11.99 25.77 -3.62
C THR A 54 -11.06 26.89 -4.09
N PRO A 55 -10.72 26.98 -5.40
CA PRO A 55 -11.10 26.07 -6.48
C PRO A 55 -10.45 24.67 -6.35
N LYS A 56 -11.04 23.66 -6.99
CA LYS A 56 -10.52 22.28 -7.01
C LYS A 56 -9.52 22.07 -8.13
N ASP A 57 -8.37 21.47 -7.83
CA ASP A 57 -7.41 21.05 -8.86
C ASP A 57 -7.65 19.59 -9.26
N PHE A 58 -8.48 19.40 -10.28
CA PHE A 58 -8.78 18.07 -10.80
C PHE A 58 -7.61 17.39 -11.51
N LEU A 59 -6.63 18.14 -12.02
CA LEU A 59 -5.45 17.56 -12.65
C LEU A 59 -4.51 16.98 -11.58
N LEU A 60 -4.36 17.68 -10.46
CA LEU A 60 -3.62 17.17 -9.31
C LEU A 60 -4.29 15.92 -8.73
N MET A 61 -5.61 15.93 -8.51
CA MET A 61 -6.34 14.74 -8.04
C MET A 61 -6.17 13.54 -8.98
N GLU A 62 -6.24 13.74 -10.30
CA GLU A 62 -6.02 12.66 -11.26
C GLU A 62 -4.60 12.08 -11.17
N ARG A 63 -3.58 12.92 -10.94
CA ARG A 63 -2.20 12.44 -10.73
C ARG A 63 -2.06 11.64 -9.45
N ILE A 64 -2.61 12.12 -8.33
CA ILE A 64 -2.58 11.43 -7.04
C ILE A 64 -3.27 10.06 -7.16
N LEU A 65 -4.46 10.01 -7.77
CA LEU A 65 -5.21 8.76 -7.96
C LEU A 65 -4.53 7.81 -8.96
N HIS A 66 -3.81 8.34 -9.94
CA HIS A 66 -2.99 7.53 -10.83
C HIS A 66 -1.85 6.83 -10.08
N GLN A 67 -1.13 7.56 -9.23
CA GLN A 67 -0.09 7.00 -8.37
C GLN A 67 -0.68 5.96 -7.43
N PHE A 68 -1.80 6.28 -6.78
CA PHE A 68 -2.44 5.36 -5.83
C PHE A 68 -2.91 4.06 -6.51
N LYS A 69 -3.43 4.16 -7.75
CA LYS A 69 -3.75 3.00 -8.57
C LYS A 69 -2.52 2.13 -8.83
N GLY A 70 -1.40 2.75 -9.22
CA GLY A 70 -0.15 2.03 -9.52
C GLY A 70 0.38 1.25 -8.32
N SER A 71 0.43 1.90 -7.16
CA SER A 71 0.85 1.31 -5.88
C SER A 71 -0.12 0.19 -5.42
N SER A 72 -1.43 0.38 -5.59
CA SER A 72 -2.42 -0.66 -5.29
C SER A 72 -2.32 -1.87 -6.22
N ALA A 73 -2.06 -1.65 -7.50
CA ALA A 73 -1.91 -2.72 -8.47
C ALA A 73 -0.65 -3.56 -8.22
N SER A 74 0.46 -2.96 -7.75
CA SER A 74 1.71 -3.69 -7.47
C SER A 74 1.60 -4.65 -6.28
N VAL A 75 0.68 -4.40 -5.35
CA VAL A 75 0.41 -5.31 -4.23
C VAL A 75 -0.81 -6.21 -4.45
N GLY A 76 -1.40 -6.14 -5.65
CA GLY A 76 -2.57 -6.92 -6.01
C GLY A 76 -3.88 -6.49 -5.33
N ALA A 77 -3.98 -5.27 -4.80
CA ALA A 77 -5.17 -4.73 -4.14
C ALA A 77 -6.31 -4.47 -5.15
N ASN A 78 -7.04 -5.53 -5.51
CA ASN A 78 -8.00 -5.56 -6.60
C ASN A 78 -9.20 -4.65 -6.37
N LYS A 79 -9.87 -4.78 -5.21
CA LYS A 79 -11.06 -3.95 -4.90
C LYS A 79 -10.73 -2.47 -4.73
N VAL A 80 -9.57 -2.16 -4.12
CA VAL A 80 -9.06 -0.78 -4.02
C VAL A 80 -8.82 -0.20 -5.41
N THR A 81 -8.15 -0.95 -6.30
CA THR A 81 -7.91 -0.55 -7.68
C THR A 81 -9.21 -0.28 -8.44
N ALA A 82 -10.23 -1.11 -8.26
CA ALA A 82 -11.55 -0.92 -8.85
C ALA A 82 -12.24 0.36 -8.32
N ALA A 83 -12.20 0.60 -7.00
CA ALA A 83 -12.76 1.79 -6.38
C ALA A 83 -12.05 3.08 -6.83
N ILE A 84 -10.72 3.06 -6.98
CA ILE A 84 -9.95 4.19 -7.53
C ILE A 84 -10.39 4.51 -8.97
N ASN A 85 -10.58 3.50 -9.82
CA ASN A 85 -11.06 3.72 -11.19
C ASN A 85 -12.47 4.33 -11.22
N HIS A 86 -13.36 3.90 -10.31
CA HIS A 86 -14.70 4.47 -10.18
C HIS A 86 -14.65 5.95 -9.77
N LEU A 87 -13.86 6.29 -8.75
CA LEU A 87 -13.67 7.67 -8.30
C LEU A 87 -13.11 8.56 -9.42
N ARG A 88 -12.12 8.08 -10.18
CA ARG A 88 -11.59 8.80 -11.35
C ARG A 88 -12.67 9.07 -12.41
N GLY A 89 -13.60 8.14 -12.61
CA GLY A 89 -14.78 8.33 -13.45
C GLY A 89 -15.65 9.51 -12.98
N CYS A 90 -16.04 9.50 -11.71
CA CYS A 90 -16.86 10.58 -11.13
C CYS A 90 -16.19 11.95 -11.18
N LEU A 91 -14.86 12.01 -10.95
CA LEU A 91 -14.09 13.25 -11.02
C LEU A 91 -14.01 13.83 -12.44
N LYS A 92 -13.99 12.97 -13.47
CA LYS A 92 -14.02 13.41 -14.88
C LYS A 92 -15.35 14.04 -15.25
N GLU A 93 -16.46 13.51 -14.72
CA GLU A 93 -17.80 14.06 -14.90
C GLU A 93 -18.06 15.34 -14.09
N ARG A 94 -17.11 15.75 -13.23
CA ARG A 94 -17.22 16.93 -12.34
C ARG A 94 -18.41 16.88 -11.38
N ASN A 95 -18.94 15.69 -11.11
CA ASN A 95 -20.00 15.49 -10.14
C ASN A 95 -19.40 15.32 -8.74
N LEU A 96 -19.42 16.39 -7.94
CA LEU A 96 -18.80 16.41 -6.61
C LEU A 96 -19.52 15.51 -5.60
N GLU A 97 -20.83 15.35 -5.70
CA GLU A 97 -21.59 14.47 -4.82
C GLU A 97 -21.20 13.02 -5.06
N LEU A 98 -21.21 12.58 -6.32
CA LEU A 98 -20.76 11.23 -6.70
C LEU A 98 -19.27 11.03 -6.39
N SER A 99 -18.43 12.03 -6.60
CA SER A 99 -16.99 11.94 -6.28
C SER A 99 -16.75 11.76 -4.78
N ASN A 100 -17.49 12.47 -3.92
CA ASN A 100 -17.40 12.28 -2.48
C ASN A 100 -17.87 10.89 -2.06
N ALA A 101 -18.99 10.40 -2.60
CA ALA A 101 -19.49 9.05 -2.33
C ALA A 101 -18.49 7.97 -2.77
N ALA A 102 -17.92 8.11 -3.97
CA ALA A 102 -16.90 7.21 -4.51
C ALA A 102 -15.60 7.25 -3.69
N PHE A 103 -15.21 8.42 -3.19
CA PHE A 103 -14.05 8.56 -2.30
C PHE A 103 -14.26 7.83 -0.96
N GLN A 104 -15.46 7.93 -0.37
CA GLN A 104 -15.79 7.17 0.83
C GLN A 104 -15.80 5.65 0.57
N GLN A 105 -16.27 5.21 -0.60
CA GLN A 105 -16.17 3.79 -0.98
C GLN A 105 -14.72 3.34 -1.09
N MET A 106 -13.85 4.14 -1.71
CA MET A 106 -12.42 3.84 -1.82
C MET A 106 -11.75 3.69 -0.46
N LYS A 107 -12.05 4.57 0.52
CA LYS A 107 -11.57 4.43 1.91
C LYS A 107 -12.03 3.13 2.54
N ARG A 108 -13.31 2.75 2.36
CA ARG A 108 -13.84 1.47 2.87
C ARG A 108 -13.14 0.25 2.30
N GLU A 109 -12.84 0.25 1.00
CA GLU A 109 -12.08 -0.88 0.40
C GLU A 109 -10.64 -0.94 0.90
N GLN A 110 -10.02 0.22 1.19
CA GLN A 110 -8.69 0.27 1.81
C GLN A 110 -8.70 -0.33 3.22
N ASP A 111 -9.67 0.06 4.04
CA ASP A 111 -9.82 -0.48 5.40
C ASP A 111 -10.16 -1.98 5.37
N ASN A 112 -11.00 -2.41 4.43
CA ASN A 112 -11.33 -3.82 4.23
C ASN A 112 -10.08 -4.64 3.89
N LEU A 113 -9.27 -4.15 2.95
CA LEU A 113 -8.00 -4.77 2.58
C LEU A 113 -7.08 -4.90 3.79
N LYS A 114 -6.91 -3.83 4.56
CA LYS A 114 -6.09 -3.82 5.77
C LYS A 114 -6.56 -4.88 6.78
N ASN A 115 -7.84 -4.87 7.12
CA ASN A 115 -8.41 -5.82 8.08
C ASN A 115 -8.26 -7.28 7.63
N LYS A 116 -8.43 -7.55 6.33
CA LYS A 116 -8.26 -8.91 5.79
C LYS A 116 -6.81 -9.37 5.79
N LEU A 117 -5.88 -8.47 5.49
CA LEU A 117 -4.45 -8.77 5.55
C LEU A 117 -3.99 -8.95 7.00
N GLU A 118 -4.42 -8.10 7.93
CA GLU A 118 -4.15 -8.28 9.36
C GLU A 118 -4.66 -9.65 9.85
N ALA A 119 -5.91 -10.01 9.55
CA ALA A 119 -6.44 -11.33 9.88
C ALA A 119 -5.69 -12.49 9.20
N TYR A 120 -5.24 -12.29 7.95
CA TYR A 120 -4.44 -13.26 7.22
C TYR A 120 -3.09 -13.49 7.90
N PHE A 121 -2.40 -12.41 8.28
CA PHE A 121 -1.16 -12.50 9.02
C PHE A 121 -1.40 -13.07 10.40
N GLU A 122 -2.35 -12.62 11.22
CA GLU A 122 -2.64 -13.19 12.55
C GLU A 122 -2.87 -14.72 12.55
N LEU A 123 -3.55 -15.24 11.52
CA LEU A 123 -3.74 -16.68 11.37
C LEU A 123 -2.50 -17.41 10.86
N SER A 124 -1.70 -16.76 10.00
CA SER A 124 -0.40 -17.27 9.56
C SER A 124 0.63 -17.23 10.70
N VAL A 125 0.50 -16.23 11.56
CA VAL A 125 1.23 -15.92 12.79
C VAL A 125 0.94 -16.96 13.87
N THR A 126 -0.22 -17.63 13.87
CA THR A 126 -0.45 -18.79 14.76
C THR A 126 0.50 -19.96 14.43
N SER A 127 1.14 -19.96 13.26
CA SER A 127 2.22 -20.89 12.91
C SER A 127 3.64 -20.36 13.18
N PHE A 128 3.83 -19.07 13.52
CA PHE A 128 5.17 -18.45 13.55
C PHE A 128 5.46 -17.54 14.76
N PHE A 129 4.45 -16.96 15.41
CA PHE A 129 4.61 -15.93 16.46
C PHE A 129 4.12 -16.42 17.81
N GLN A 130 4.82 -17.39 18.40
CA GLN A 130 4.75 -17.53 19.86
C GLN A 130 5.53 -16.42 20.58
N HIS A 131 6.37 -15.62 19.91
CA HIS A 131 7.11 -14.54 20.56
C HIS A 131 7.29 -13.35 19.61
N LEU A 132 6.44 -12.31 19.73
CA LEU A 132 6.80 -10.90 19.97
C LEU A 132 5.62 -9.95 19.59
N PRO A 133 5.52 -8.76 20.21
CA PRO A 133 4.25 -8.12 20.53
C PRO A 133 3.87 -7.04 19.51
N PHE A 134 2.74 -7.21 18.83
CA PHE A 134 2.02 -6.06 18.29
C PHE A 134 1.38 -5.31 19.46
N GLY A 135 1.83 -4.06 19.64
CA GLY A 135 1.62 -3.26 20.83
C GLY A 135 0.15 -3.04 21.17
N ASN A 136 -0.23 -3.53 22.35
CA ASN A 136 -1.44 -3.15 23.06
C ASN A 136 -1.29 -1.69 23.54
N LYS A 137 -2.22 -0.81 23.17
CA LYS A 137 -2.31 0.52 23.78
C LYS A 137 -2.87 0.36 25.19
N GLY A 138 -2.04 0.66 26.18
CA GLY A 138 -2.45 0.74 27.57
C GLY A 138 -1.62 -0.20 28.44
N ASP A 139 -0.40 0.23 28.74
CA ASP A 139 0.11 0.40 30.10
C ASP A 139 1.62 0.60 30.01
N GLY A 140 2.09 1.70 30.58
CA GLY A 140 3.45 2.18 30.40
C GLY A 140 4.51 1.18 30.85
N VAL A 141 5.24 0.63 29.88
CA VAL A 141 6.59 0.09 30.06
C VAL A 141 7.42 0.54 28.86
N GLU A 142 8.48 1.30 29.11
CA GLU A 142 9.46 1.70 28.10
C GLU A 142 10.08 0.46 27.43
N ILE A 143 10.06 0.40 26.10
CA ILE A 143 10.87 -0.56 25.33
C ILE A 143 11.99 0.22 24.63
N PRO A 144 13.28 -0.02 24.96
CA PRO A 144 14.37 0.68 24.34
C PRO A 144 14.86 -0.10 23.11
N TYR A 145 14.18 0.03 21.98
CA TYR A 145 14.85 -0.23 20.69
C TYR A 145 15.51 1.06 20.22
N ARG A 146 16.59 1.43 20.91
CA ARG A 146 17.59 2.36 20.39
C ARG A 146 18.39 1.62 19.33
N VAL A 147 18.01 1.77 18.05
CA VAL A 147 18.94 1.49 16.95
C VAL A 147 20.09 2.47 17.12
N LYS A 148 21.25 2.01 17.62
CA LYS A 148 22.45 2.84 17.64
C LYS A 148 22.85 3.09 16.17
N PRO A 149 23.08 4.34 15.74
CA PRO A 149 23.66 4.56 14.43
C PRO A 149 25.11 4.04 14.46
N MET A 150 25.41 2.98 13.70
CA MET A 150 26.80 2.63 13.41
C MET A 150 27.38 3.72 12.52
N ARG A 151 28.26 4.56 13.09
CA ARG A 151 29.00 5.57 12.32
C ARG A 151 30.34 5.02 11.84
N HIS A 152 30.44 5.04 10.50
CA HIS A 152 31.59 5.27 9.62
C HIS A 152 32.84 4.39 9.75
N HIS A 153 32.94 3.43 8.83
CA HIS A 153 34.20 3.16 8.16
C HIS A 153 34.13 3.66 6.71
N ASN A 154 35.17 4.38 6.34
CA ASN A 154 35.40 5.11 5.10
C ASN A 154 35.50 4.13 3.91
N GLY A 155 34.70 4.32 2.84
CA GLY A 155 34.94 3.65 1.55
C GLY A 155 33.70 3.29 0.73
N GLY A 156 33.32 4.16 -0.22
CA GLY A 156 32.56 3.78 -1.42
C GLY A 156 31.02 3.92 -1.34
N PRO A 157 30.34 4.09 -2.50
CA PRO A 157 28.89 4.23 -2.56
C PRO A 157 28.24 2.95 -2.05
N SER A 158 27.41 3.10 -1.03
CA SER A 158 26.61 2.02 -0.44
C SER A 158 25.73 1.37 -1.51
N ASN A 159 25.98 0.09 -1.76
CA ASN A 159 25.03 -0.78 -2.45
C ASN A 159 23.69 -0.66 -1.73
N HIS A 160 22.68 -0.20 -2.46
CA HIS A 160 21.29 -0.30 -2.06
C HIS A 160 21.02 -1.73 -1.60
N ASP A 161 20.32 -1.89 -0.48
CA ASP A 161 19.68 -3.16 -0.14
C ASP A 161 18.90 -3.63 -1.38
N PRO A 162 19.18 -4.85 -1.91
CA PRO A 162 18.53 -5.36 -3.11
C PRO A 162 17.00 -5.36 -2.99
N VAL A 163 16.47 -5.53 -1.79
CA VAL A 163 15.04 -5.51 -1.48
C VAL A 163 14.49 -4.09 -1.61
N GLN A 164 15.16 -3.10 -1.02
CA GLN A 164 14.78 -1.69 -1.17
C GLN A 164 14.88 -1.20 -2.62
N GLY A 165 15.90 -1.67 -3.36
CA GLY A 165 16.06 -1.38 -4.78
C GLY A 165 14.96 -1.99 -5.63
N LEU A 166 14.69 -3.28 -5.46
CA LEU A 166 13.63 -4.01 -6.16
C LEU A 166 12.25 -3.44 -5.81
N LEU A 167 12.01 -3.06 -4.56
CA LEU A 167 10.75 -2.49 -4.10
C LEU A 167 10.50 -1.10 -4.69
N HIS A 168 11.51 -0.22 -4.64
CA HIS A 168 11.43 1.08 -5.27
C HIS A 168 11.27 0.96 -6.79
N ASP A 169 11.90 -0.04 -7.42
CA ASP A 169 11.74 -0.33 -8.84
C ASP A 169 10.38 -0.94 -9.18
N LEU A 170 9.80 -1.84 -8.37
CA LEU A 170 8.44 -2.38 -8.57
C LEU A 170 7.38 -1.28 -8.48
N LEU A 171 7.51 -0.39 -7.50
CA LEU A 171 6.63 0.77 -7.34
C LEU A 171 6.83 1.78 -8.50
N ARG A 172 8.07 1.99 -8.99
CA ARG A 172 8.35 2.88 -10.13
C ARG A 172 7.99 2.32 -11.50
N LEU A 173 8.18 1.02 -11.73
CA LEU A 173 7.93 0.36 -13.02
C LEU A 173 6.43 0.36 -13.33
N ASN A 174 5.58 0.25 -12.31
CA ASN A 174 4.13 0.33 -12.50
C ASN A 174 3.61 1.77 -12.76
N ILE A 175 4.39 2.80 -12.42
CA ILE A 175 4.09 4.21 -12.77
C ILE A 175 4.41 4.52 -14.24
N LYS A 176 5.34 3.79 -14.87
CA LYS A 176 5.72 4.00 -16.29
C LYS A 176 4.89 3.19 -17.29
N GLY A 177 4.16 2.16 -16.84
CA GLY A 177 3.51 1.16 -17.71
C GLY A 177 2.16 1.54 -18.36
N THR A 178 1.65 2.77 -18.23
CA THR A 178 0.35 3.15 -18.85
C THR A 178 0.44 4.38 -19.77
N GLY A 179 1.65 4.67 -20.26
CA GLY A 179 1.89 5.69 -21.29
C GLY A 179 2.28 5.05 -22.62
N GLY A 180 1.33 4.44 -23.32
CA GLY A 180 1.55 4.03 -24.70
C GLY A 180 0.70 2.84 -25.09
N LEU A 181 -0.38 3.11 -25.83
CA LEU A 181 -0.85 2.40 -27.02
C LEU A 181 -2.10 3.14 -27.50
N VAL A 182 -1.86 4.26 -28.20
CA VAL A 182 -2.81 4.80 -29.16
C VAL A 182 -2.16 4.56 -30.52
N GLN A 183 -2.69 3.59 -31.27
CA GLN A 183 -2.74 3.63 -32.72
C GLN A 183 -4.21 3.74 -33.10
#